data_AF-A0A975Y4J1-F1
#
_entry.id   AF-A0A975Y4J1-F1
#
_cell.length_a   1.000
_cell.length_b   1.000
_cell.length_c   1.000
_cell.angle_alpha   90.00
_cell.angle_beta   90.00
_cell.angle_gamma   90.00
#
_symmetry.space_group_name_H-M   'P 1'
#
loop_
_entity.id
_entity.type
_entity.pdbx_description
1 polymer ?
#
loop_
_entity_poly.entity_id
_entity_poly.type
_entity_poly.pdbx_seq_one_letter_code
_entity_poly.pdbx_strand_id
1 'polypeptide(L)'
;MNETDKTKIETFINKWLNSSGNEIANKDAFCLDLCTALGVEPPPPQGSIDGDPYCLEKNVKMPQTSGEVKHGRIDFYKQGHFILEAKQGSTK
;
A
#
# COMPACT_ATOMS: atom_id res chain seq x y z
N MET A 1 -0.29 -21.76 -11.56
CA MET A 1 0.81 -20.82 -11.30
C MET A 1 2.02 -21.34 -12.05
N ASN A 2 2.62 -20.54 -12.95
CA ASN A 2 3.79 -20.97 -13.71
C ASN A 2 5.07 -20.81 -12.86
N GLU A 3 6.21 -21.33 -13.33
CA GLU A 3 7.47 -21.23 -12.58
C GLU A 3 7.90 -19.78 -12.34
N THR A 4 7.67 -18.89 -13.30
CA THR A 4 7.99 -17.46 -13.17
C THR A 4 7.22 -16.80 -12.02
N ASP A 5 5.93 -17.06 -11.91
CA ASP A 5 5.09 -16.54 -10.82
C ASP A 5 5.57 -17.08 -9.46
N LYS A 6 5.92 -18.37 -9.40
CA LYS A 6 6.48 -18.97 -8.19
C LYS A 6 7.79 -18.29 -7.78
N THR A 7 8.69 -18.04 -8.72
CA THR A 7 9.95 -17.32 -8.46
C THR A 7 9.72 -15.89 -7.95
N LYS A 8 8.73 -15.16 -8.49
CA LYS A 8 8.38 -13.81 -8.00
C LYS A 8 7.92 -13.85 -6.55
N ILE A 9 7.04 -14.79 -6.20
CA ILE A 9 6.55 -14.98 -4.83
C ILE A 9 7.69 -15.36 -3.88
N GLU A 10 8.55 -16.31 -4.27
CA GLU A 10 9.70 -16.71 -3.44
C GLU A 10 10.69 -15.56 -3.22
N THR A 11 10.95 -14.76 -4.26
CA THR A 11 11.81 -13.56 -4.17
C THR A 11 11.23 -12.54 -3.20
N PHE A 12 9.92 -12.28 -3.29
CA PHE A 12 9.21 -11.38 -2.38
C PHE A 12 9.29 -11.86 -0.93
N ILE A 13 8.97 -13.13 -0.68
CA ILE A 13 9.03 -13.71 0.67
C ILE A 13 10.45 -13.63 1.22
N ASN A 14 11.47 -14.05 0.46
CA ASN A 14 12.86 -14.03 0.92
C ASN A 14 13.36 -12.62 1.23
N LYS A 15 12.93 -11.60 0.48
CA LYS A 15 13.27 -10.19 0.74
C LYS A 15 12.69 -9.70 2.07
N TRP A 16 11.43 -10.03 2.36
CA TRP A 16 10.70 -9.44 3.48
C TRP A 16 10.64 -10.29 4.75
N LEU A 17 10.96 -11.59 4.69
CA LEU A 17 10.84 -12.56 5.80
C LEU A 17 11.53 -12.11 7.10
N ASN A 18 12.71 -11.49 7.00
CA ASN A 18 13.50 -11.02 8.14
C ASN A 18 13.53 -9.50 8.28
N SER A 19 12.65 -8.79 7.58
CA SER A 19 12.53 -7.34 7.70
C SER A 19 11.93 -6.96 9.07
N SER A 20 12.29 -5.78 9.57
CA SER A 20 11.61 -5.23 10.74
C SER A 20 10.22 -4.72 10.36
N GLY A 21 9.28 -4.75 11.30
CA GLY A 21 7.94 -4.16 11.12
C GLY A 21 7.93 -2.63 11.19
N ASN A 22 8.92 -1.95 10.60
CA ASN A 22 8.97 -0.49 10.58
C ASN A 22 7.98 0.06 9.56
N GLU A 23 6.86 0.62 10.03
CA GLU A 23 5.76 1.12 9.20
C GLU A 23 6.23 2.14 8.16
N ILE A 24 6.92 3.17 8.62
CA ILE A 24 7.30 4.32 7.78
C ILE A 24 8.38 3.91 6.78
N ALA A 25 9.35 3.11 7.21
CA ALA A 25 10.47 2.75 6.35
C ALA A 25 10.08 1.74 5.26
N ASN A 26 9.11 0.86 5.53
CA ASN A 26 8.92 -0.34 4.72
C ASN A 26 7.60 -0.38 3.94
N LYS A 27 6.52 0.27 4.41
CA LYS A 27 5.17 0.02 3.87
C LYS A 27 5.05 0.23 2.35
N ASP A 28 5.62 1.32 1.82
CA ASP A 28 5.46 1.69 0.42
C ASP A 28 6.22 0.71 -0.49
N ALA A 29 7.49 0.45 -0.16
CA ALA A 29 8.32 -0.51 -0.87
C ALA A 29 7.73 -1.93 -0.82
N PHE A 30 7.19 -2.33 0.34
CA PHE A 30 6.52 -3.62 0.50
C PHE A 30 5.30 -3.73 -0.40
N CYS A 31 4.45 -2.71 -0.47
CA CYS A 31 3.25 -2.71 -1.32
C CYS A 31 3.60 -2.79 -2.82
N LEU A 32 4.63 -2.08 -3.27
CA LEU A 32 5.09 -2.13 -4.67
C LEU A 32 5.69 -3.49 -5.03
N ASP A 33 6.51 -4.06 -4.15
CA ASP A 33 7.05 -5.40 -4.34
C ASP A 33 5.93 -6.46 -4.32
N LEU A 34 4.90 -6.27 -3.49
CA LEU A 34 3.74 -7.17 -3.46
C LEU A 34 2.96 -7.13 -4.78
N CYS A 35 2.79 -5.96 -5.39
CA CYS A 35 2.18 -5.86 -6.72
C CYS A 35 2.96 -6.68 -7.75
N THR A 36 4.30 -6.55 -7.73
CA THR A 36 5.20 -7.32 -8.59
C THR A 36 5.07 -8.82 -8.34
N ALA A 37 5.01 -9.24 -7.07
CA ALA A 37 4.89 -10.63 -6.66
C ALA A 37 3.57 -11.27 -7.14
N LEU A 38 2.48 -10.51 -7.06
CA LEU A 38 1.15 -10.92 -7.52
C LEU A 38 0.95 -10.80 -9.03
N GLY A 39 1.90 -10.19 -9.75
CA GLY A 39 1.79 -9.96 -11.20
C GLY A 39 0.68 -8.96 -11.57
N VAL A 40 0.40 -7.99 -10.69
CA VAL A 40 -0.59 -6.94 -10.93
C VAL A 40 0.10 -5.59 -11.10
N GLU A 41 -0.56 -4.68 -11.82
CA GLU A 41 -0.03 -3.32 -12.01
C GLU A 41 0.10 -2.59 -10.66
N PRO A 42 1.24 -1.92 -10.40
CA PRO A 42 1.38 -1.02 -9.26
C PRO A 42 0.55 0.25 -9.45
N PRO A 43 0.29 1.03 -8.38
CA PRO A 43 -0.35 2.33 -8.53
C PRO A 43 0.49 3.25 -9.43
N PRO A 44 -0.13 4.05 -10.30
CA PRO A 44 0.58 5.07 -11.06
C PRO A 44 1.09 6.18 -10.12
N PRO A 45 2.00 7.07 -10.60
CA PRO A 45 2.43 8.24 -9.83
C PRO A 45 1.23 9.07 -9.36
N GLN A 46 1.27 9.52 -8.10
CA GLN A 46 0.19 10.33 -7.52
C GLN A 46 -0.05 11.61 -8.35
N GLY A 47 -1.31 11.96 -8.56
CA GLY A 47 -1.74 13.10 -9.37
C GLY A 47 -1.78 12.85 -10.88
N SER A 48 -1.36 11.68 -11.36
CA SER A 48 -1.44 11.33 -12.78
C SER A 48 -2.86 11.02 -13.27
N ILE A 49 -3.75 10.63 -12.36
CA ILE A 49 -5.17 10.37 -12.63
C ILE A 49 -6.01 11.18 -11.65
N ASP A 50 -7.04 11.86 -12.16
CA ASP A 50 -7.93 12.66 -11.33
C ASP A 50 -8.56 11.82 -10.20
N GLY A 51 -8.58 12.38 -9.00
CA GLY A 51 -9.09 11.70 -7.82
C GLY A 51 -8.25 10.54 -7.29
N ASP A 52 -7.06 10.25 -7.84
CA ASP A 52 -6.15 9.16 -7.44
C ASP A 52 -6.89 7.85 -7.07
N PRO A 53 -7.56 7.18 -8.02
CA PRO A 53 -8.37 6.00 -7.73
C PRO A 53 -7.53 4.79 -7.32
N TYR A 54 -6.22 4.81 -7.56
CA TYR A 54 -5.27 3.78 -7.14
C TYR A 54 -3.94 4.45 -6.81
N CYS A 55 -3.60 4.59 -5.53
CA CYS A 55 -2.39 5.29 -5.11
C CYS A 55 -1.91 4.87 -3.73
N LEU A 56 -0.63 5.11 -3.47
CA LEU A 56 -0.10 5.19 -2.11
C LEU A 56 -0.46 6.56 -1.51
N GLU A 57 -0.51 6.66 -0.19
CA GLU A 57 -0.66 7.92 0.55
C GLU A 57 -1.87 8.77 0.09
N LYS A 58 -3.05 8.14 -0.04
CA LYS A 58 -4.26 8.80 -0.53
C LYS A 58 -4.75 9.85 0.47
N ASN A 59 -4.81 11.10 0.01
CA ASN A 59 -5.43 12.18 0.78
C ASN A 59 -6.96 12.02 0.83
N VAL A 60 -7.53 12.08 2.03
CA VAL A 60 -8.98 12.03 2.24
C VAL A 60 -9.46 13.20 3.08
N LYS A 61 -10.64 13.74 2.73
CA LYS A 61 -11.35 14.75 3.52
C LYS A 61 -12.46 14.05 4.30
N MET A 62 -12.47 14.25 5.60
CA MET A 62 -13.43 13.65 6.54
C MET A 62 -14.28 14.77 7.16
N PRO A 63 -15.48 15.04 6.61
CA PRO A 63 -16.40 16.00 7.19
C PRO A 63 -16.76 15.60 8.61
N GLN A 64 -16.76 16.56 9.53
CA GLN A 64 -17.16 16.39 10.92
C GLN A 64 -18.54 17.00 11.16
N THR A 65 -19.26 16.50 12.16
CA THR A 65 -20.59 17.02 12.55
C THR A 65 -20.55 18.49 12.99
N SER A 66 -19.39 18.99 13.42
CA SER A 66 -19.17 20.39 13.76
C SER A 66 -19.14 21.34 12.54
N GLY A 67 -19.13 20.80 11.32
CA GLY A 67 -18.92 21.56 10.07
C GLY A 67 -17.44 21.71 9.68
N GLU A 68 -16.51 21.25 10.51
CA GLU A 68 -15.09 21.21 10.19
C GLU A 68 -14.77 20.07 9.20
N VAL A 69 -13.75 20.24 8.36
CA VAL A 69 -13.21 19.16 7.53
C VAL A 69 -11.86 18.73 8.06
N LYS A 70 -11.76 17.49 8.54
CA LYS A 70 -10.48 16.90 8.92
C LYS A 70 -9.80 16.29 7.70
N HIS A 71 -8.50 16.51 7.58
CA HIS A 71 -7.67 15.85 6.58
C HIS A 71 -7.08 14.57 7.16
N GLY A 72 -7.21 13.47 6.41
CA GLY A 72 -6.62 12.18 6.73
C GLY A 72 -5.86 11.63 5.53
N ARG A 73 -5.23 10.48 5.74
CA ARG A 73 -4.48 9.78 4.72
C ARG A 73 -4.73 8.29 4.82
N ILE A 74 -4.73 7.61 3.68
CA ILE A 74 -4.75 6.16 3.57
C ILE A 74 -3.42 5.71 3.01
N ASP A 75 -2.77 4.72 3.61
CA ASP A 75 -1.43 4.29 3.19
C ASP A 75 -1.42 3.68 1.79
N PHE A 76 -2.36 2.80 1.48
CA PHE A 76 -2.54 2.24 0.14
C PHE A 76 -4.01 2.06 -0.20
N TYR A 77 -4.43 2.67 -1.30
CA TYR A 77 -5.84 2.78 -1.68
C TYR A 77 -6.07 2.29 -3.11
N LYS A 78 -7.10 1.48 -3.30
CA LYS A 78 -7.65 1.16 -4.62
C LYS A 78 -9.17 1.23 -4.59
N GLN A 79 -9.74 2.19 -5.31
CA GLN A 79 -11.17 2.47 -5.35
C GLN A 79 -12.00 1.23 -5.68
N GLY A 80 -13.00 0.96 -4.85
CA GLY A 80 -13.88 -0.21 -5.01
C GLY A 80 -13.22 -1.56 -4.72
N HIS A 81 -11.97 -1.59 -4.26
CA HIS A 81 -11.24 -2.83 -3.98
C HIS A 81 -10.78 -2.89 -2.52
N PHE A 82 -9.91 -1.97 -2.09
CA PHE A 82 -9.37 -2.02 -0.74
C PHE A 82 -8.90 -0.65 -0.24
N ILE A 83 -8.82 -0.60 1.09
CA ILE A 83 -8.11 0.40 1.89
C ILE A 83 -7.14 -0.41 2.74
N LEU A 84 -5.85 -0.05 2.73
CA LEU A 84 -4.82 -0.69 3.52
C LEU A 84 -4.13 0.37 4.38
N GLU A 85 -3.99 0.04 5.66
CA GLU A 85 -3.30 0.81 6.69
C GLU A 85 -2.17 -0.04 7.28
N ALA A 86 -0.93 0.40 7.08
CA ALA A 86 0.21 -0.19 7.74
C ALA A 86 0.26 0.26 9.19
N LYS A 87 0.89 -0.56 10.05
CA LYS A 87 1.09 -0.22 11.46
C LYS A 87 2.49 -0.66 11.88
N GLN A 88 3.06 0.09 12.82
CA GLN A 88 4.32 -0.28 13.44
C GLN A 88 4.20 -1.65 14.10
N GLY A 89 5.03 -2.59 13.65
CA GLY A 89 5.18 -3.89 14.27
C GLY A 89 5.84 -3.75 15.64
N SER A 90 5.28 -4.41 16.64
CA SER A 90 5.90 -4.54 17.96
C SER A 90 6.36 -5.97 18.19
N THR A 91 7.64 -6.15 18.54
CA THR A 91 8.12 -7.41 19.14
C THR A 91 7.77 -7.38 20.62
N LYS A 92 6.67 -8.01 21.01
CA LYS A 92 6.49 -8.43 22.41
C LYS A 92 7.21 -9.74 22.64
#